data_AF-A0A836VLW0-F1
#
_entry.id   AF-A0A836VLW0-F1
#
_cell.length_a   1.000
_cell.length_b   1.000
_cell.length_c   1.000
_cell.angle_alpha   90.00
_cell.angle_beta   90.00
_cell.angle_gamma   90.00
#
_symmetry.space_group_name_H-M   'P 1'
#
loop_
_entity.id
_entity.type
_entity.pdbx_description
1 polymer ?
#
loop_
_entity_poly.entity_id
_entity_poly.type
_entity_poly.pdbx_seq_one_letter_code
_entity_poly.pdbx_strand_id
1 'polypeptide(L)'
;MKKMALFLVTCVFDEGVYENTFRVVKASSREAVAKYILNNYESWENFISRSVFYIWLSDEKQGPKELWDRMRHVILNEEDSQKLMNMFTPWLLKLSPQEFLKWVDRTSVDGDSHAQLTIYEIKHIEEFYE
;
A
#
# COMPACT_ATOMS: atom_id res chain seq x y z
N MET A 1 1.14 24.27 -17.13
CA MET A 1 0.75 22.86 -16.89
C MET A 1 1.71 22.26 -15.88
N LYS A 2 1.24 21.52 -14.85
CA LYS A 2 2.16 20.79 -13.96
C LYS A 2 2.89 19.71 -14.78
N LYS A 3 4.21 19.60 -14.64
CA LYS A 3 5.01 18.56 -15.28
C LYS A 3 4.52 17.20 -14.76
N MET A 4 4.22 16.28 -15.67
CA MET A 4 3.85 14.91 -15.31
C MET A 4 5.12 14.05 -15.27
N ALA A 5 5.23 13.22 -14.25
CA ALA A 5 6.29 12.22 -14.09
C ALA A 5 5.68 10.82 -14.01
N LEU A 6 6.50 9.81 -14.25
CA LEU A 6 6.14 8.41 -13.99
C LEU A 6 6.49 8.09 -12.54
N PHE A 7 5.61 7.35 -11.88
CA PHE A 7 5.80 6.87 -10.52
C PHE A 7 5.64 5.35 -10.52
N LEU A 8 6.59 4.65 -9.92
CA LEU A 8 6.46 3.25 -9.55
C LEU A 8 5.74 3.20 -8.20
N VAL A 9 4.55 2.59 -8.18
CA VAL A 9 3.87 2.19 -6.96
C VAL A 9 4.11 0.70 -6.77
N THR A 10 4.71 0.30 -5.66
CA THR A 10 5.06 -1.10 -5.39
C THR A 10 4.71 -1.48 -3.96
N CYS A 11 4.31 -2.73 -3.76
CA CYS A 11 4.19 -3.36 -2.46
C CYS A 11 5.17 -4.55 -2.45
N VAL A 12 6.26 -4.40 -1.70
CA VAL A 12 7.35 -5.39 -1.59
C VAL A 12 7.15 -6.23 -0.33
N PHE A 13 7.27 -7.55 -0.45
CA PHE A 13 7.24 -8.51 0.65
C PHE A 13 8.64 -9.06 0.94
N ASP A 14 8.79 -9.81 2.03
CA ASP A 14 9.98 -10.61 2.30
C ASP A 14 10.28 -11.61 1.18
N GLU A 15 9.26 -12.13 0.48
CA GLU A 15 9.47 -13.00 -0.69
C GLU A 15 9.66 -12.24 -2.02
N GLY A 16 9.54 -10.90 -2.03
CA GLY A 16 9.81 -10.04 -3.19
C GLY A 16 8.60 -9.27 -3.73
N VAL A 17 8.56 -9.09 -5.06
CA VAL A 17 7.54 -8.31 -5.78
C VAL A 17 6.83 -9.20 -6.80
N TYR A 18 5.51 -9.11 -6.87
CA TYR A 18 4.66 -9.91 -7.76
C TYR A 18 3.98 -9.03 -8.82
N GLU A 19 3.53 -9.64 -9.93
CA GLU A 19 2.93 -8.91 -11.07
C GLU A 19 1.76 -8.01 -10.68
N ASN A 20 0.98 -8.41 -9.68
CA ASN A 20 -0.17 -7.65 -9.19
C ASN A 20 0.16 -6.69 -8.04
N THR A 21 1.43 -6.58 -7.64
CA THR A 21 1.89 -5.75 -6.52
C THR A 21 2.83 -4.63 -6.94
N PHE A 22 2.95 -4.35 -8.24
CA PHE A 22 3.52 -3.10 -8.74
C PHE A 22 2.69 -2.51 -9.88
N ARG A 23 2.72 -1.17 -10.01
CA ARG A 23 2.10 -0.42 -11.11
C ARG A 23 2.93 0.82 -11.41
N VAL A 24 3.01 1.20 -12.69
CA VAL A 24 3.54 2.50 -13.09
C VAL A 24 2.39 3.45 -13.37
N VAL A 25 2.38 4.61 -12.71
CA VAL A 25 1.34 5.63 -12.86
C VAL A 25 1.95 6.95 -13.31
N LYS A 26 1.26 7.67 -14.19
CA LYS A 26 1.65 9.00 -14.62
C LYS A 26 0.91 10.04 -13.79
N ALA A 27 1.63 10.88 -13.04
CA ALA A 27 1.03 11.87 -12.15
C ALA A 27 1.84 13.18 -12.07
N SER A 28 1.24 14.23 -11.52
CA SER A 28 1.91 15.53 -11.33
C SER A 28 2.74 15.63 -10.05
N SER A 29 2.56 14.70 -9.11
CA SER A 29 3.31 14.60 -7.87
C SER A 29 3.01 13.28 -7.16
N ARG A 30 3.84 12.91 -6.18
CA ARG A 30 3.59 11.78 -5.26
C ARG A 30 2.25 11.92 -4.53
N GLU A 31 1.89 13.13 -4.13
CA GLU A 31 0.61 13.44 -3.50
C GLU A 31 -0.59 13.22 -4.45
N ALA A 32 -0.44 13.54 -5.74
CA ALA A 32 -1.47 13.26 -6.73
C ALA A 32 -1.68 11.75 -6.91
N VAL A 33 -0.61 10.96 -6.81
CA VAL A 33 -0.71 9.49 -6.78
C VAL A 33 -1.45 9.03 -5.52
N ALA A 34 -1.09 9.53 -4.34
CA ALA A 34 -1.79 9.21 -3.09
C ALA A 34 -3.30 9.52 -3.17
N LYS A 35 -3.66 10.71 -3.68
CA LYS A 35 -5.06 11.07 -3.91
C LYS A 35 -5.75 10.11 -4.88
N TYR A 36 -5.07 9.72 -5.95
CA TYR A 36 -5.61 8.76 -6.92
C TYR A 36 -5.85 7.39 -6.28
N ILE A 37 -4.91 6.89 -5.46
CA ILE A 37 -5.05 5.64 -4.72
C ILE A 37 -6.26 5.70 -3.78
N LEU A 38 -6.37 6.73 -2.94
CA LEU A 38 -7.49 6.90 -2.00
C LEU A 38 -8.84 6.93 -2.71
N ASN A 39 -8.94 7.67 -3.82
CA ASN A 39 -10.17 7.77 -4.60
C ASN A 39 -10.55 6.46 -5.33
N ASN A 40 -9.63 5.49 -5.42
CA ASN A 40 -9.81 4.24 -6.15
C ASN A 40 -9.37 3.04 -5.32
N TYR A 41 -9.46 3.10 -3.99
CA TYR A 41 -8.78 2.21 -3.05
C TYR A 41 -9.06 0.72 -3.29
N GLU A 42 -10.26 0.36 -3.76
CA GLU A 42 -10.65 -1.01 -4.09
C GLU A 42 -9.73 -1.61 -5.16
N SER A 43 -9.42 -0.83 -6.21
CA SER A 43 -8.48 -1.26 -7.25
C SER A 43 -7.04 -1.39 -6.76
N TRP A 44 -6.73 -0.88 -5.55
CA TRP A 44 -5.43 -0.89 -4.90
C TRP A 44 -5.41 -1.75 -3.63
N GLU A 45 -6.44 -2.56 -3.39
CA GLU A 45 -6.60 -3.34 -2.16
C GLU A 45 -5.36 -4.18 -1.82
N ASN A 46 -4.79 -4.89 -2.80
CA ASN A 46 -3.59 -5.72 -2.61
C ASN A 46 -2.36 -4.92 -2.13
N PHE A 47 -2.29 -3.63 -2.49
CA PHE A 47 -1.21 -2.75 -2.05
C PHE A 47 -1.44 -2.28 -0.62
N ILE A 48 -2.67 -1.88 -0.30
CA ILE A 48 -3.01 -1.18 0.94
C ILE A 48 -3.22 -2.16 2.11
N SER A 49 -3.91 -3.27 1.86
CA SER A 49 -4.29 -4.28 2.86
C SER A 49 -3.09 -4.94 3.55
N ARG A 50 -1.96 -5.07 2.84
CA ARG A 50 -0.78 -5.74 3.39
C ARG A 50 0.26 -4.80 3.99
N SER A 51 0.06 -3.48 3.87
CA SER A 51 1.05 -2.46 4.27
C SER A 51 0.44 -1.45 5.25
N VAL A 52 -0.27 -0.45 4.73
CA VAL A 52 -0.91 0.63 5.51
C VAL A 52 -1.89 0.06 6.53
N PHE A 53 -2.69 -0.93 6.12
CA PHE A 53 -3.63 -1.59 7.03
C PHE A 53 -2.93 -2.33 8.16
N TYR A 54 -1.82 -3.02 7.86
CA TYR A 54 -1.02 -3.71 8.87
C TYR A 54 -0.51 -2.73 9.93
N ILE A 55 0.03 -1.57 9.52
CA ILE A 55 0.52 -0.56 10.47
C ILE A 55 -0.62 0.08 11.25
N TRP A 56 -1.75 0.34 10.58
CA TRP A 56 -2.94 0.87 11.25
C TRP A 56 -3.41 -0.06 12.37
N LEU A 57 -3.48 -1.36 12.10
CA LEU A 57 -3.80 -2.35 13.12
C LEU A 57 -2.75 -2.35 14.26
N SER A 58 -1.44 -2.10 13.98
CA SER A 58 -0.33 -2.39 14.93
C SER A 58 -0.14 -1.27 15.91
N ASP A 59 -0.13 -0.06 15.38
CA ASP A 59 0.21 1.14 16.13
C ASP A 59 -0.98 1.71 16.90
N GLU A 60 -2.22 1.53 16.40
CA GLU A 60 -3.37 2.12 17.08
C GLU A 60 -4.00 1.21 18.15
N LYS A 61 -3.55 -0.05 18.32
CA LYS A 61 -4.26 -1.07 19.13
C LYS A 61 -5.77 -1.16 18.79
N GLN A 62 -6.15 -0.70 17.60
CA GLN A 62 -7.53 -0.69 17.11
C GLN A 62 -7.74 -1.96 16.28
N GLY A 63 -7.86 -3.07 16.99
CA GLY A 63 -8.09 -4.37 16.36
C GLY A 63 -7.95 -5.49 17.38
N PRO A 64 -8.79 -6.54 17.33
CA PRO A 64 -8.59 -7.72 18.16
C PRO A 64 -7.18 -8.30 17.98
N LYS A 65 -6.45 -8.55 19.08
CA LYS A 65 -5.12 -9.20 19.06
C LYS A 65 -5.12 -10.54 18.30
N GLU A 66 -6.28 -11.18 18.20
CA GLU A 66 -6.46 -12.44 17.47
C GLU A 66 -6.43 -12.24 15.95
N LEU A 67 -6.87 -11.09 15.42
CA LEU A 67 -6.76 -10.76 14.00
C LEU A 67 -5.30 -10.47 13.61
N TRP A 68 -4.57 -9.86 14.53
CA TRP A 68 -3.12 -9.65 14.51
C TRP A 68 -2.34 -10.94 14.25
N ASP A 69 -2.56 -11.95 15.08
CA ASP A 69 -1.82 -13.21 14.99
C ASP A 69 -2.27 -14.06 13.78
N ARG A 70 -3.51 -13.91 13.31
CA ARG A 70 -4.00 -14.58 12.09
C ARG A 70 -3.41 -13.98 10.82
N MET A 71 -3.30 -12.65 10.71
CA MET A 71 -2.71 -11.99 9.54
C MET A 71 -1.23 -12.30 9.35
N ARG A 72 -0.48 -12.49 10.46
CA ARG A 72 0.96 -12.77 10.42
C ARG A 72 1.29 -14.19 9.94
N HIS A 73 0.37 -15.13 10.11
CA HIS A 73 0.66 -16.57 9.94
C HIS A 73 -0.26 -17.30 8.96
N VAL A 74 -1.29 -16.64 8.43
CA VAL A 74 -2.29 -17.28 7.58
C VAL A 74 -2.61 -16.38 6.40
N ILE A 75 -2.59 -16.95 5.19
CA ILE A 75 -3.24 -16.34 4.03
C ILE A 75 -4.73 -16.26 4.37
N LEU A 76 -5.22 -15.05 4.61
CA LEU A 76 -6.64 -14.83 4.89
C LEU A 76 -7.48 -15.39 3.74
N ASN A 77 -8.58 -16.06 4.08
CA ASN A 77 -9.60 -16.36 3.09
C ASN A 77 -10.26 -15.06 2.61
N GLU A 78 -11.00 -15.13 1.50
CA GLU A 78 -11.66 -13.98 0.88
C GLU A 78 -12.64 -13.28 1.84
N GLU A 79 -13.39 -14.05 2.63
CA GLU A 79 -14.37 -13.52 3.59
C GLU A 79 -13.70 -12.68 4.71
N ASP A 80 -12.63 -13.20 5.30
CA ASP A 80 -11.89 -12.53 6.36
C ASP A 80 -11.15 -11.30 5.83
N SER A 81 -10.62 -11.38 4.60
CA SER A 81 -10.01 -10.24 3.91
C SER A 81 -11.04 -9.12 3.71
N GLN A 82 -12.25 -9.47 3.23
CA GLN A 82 -13.34 -8.52 3.03
C GLN A 82 -13.81 -7.90 4.35
N LYS A 83 -13.94 -8.68 5.43
CA LYS A 83 -14.30 -8.15 6.75
C LYS A 83 -13.29 -7.11 7.23
N LEU A 84 -12.00 -7.39 7.06
CA LEU A 84 -10.94 -6.47 7.46
C LEU A 84 -10.94 -5.19 6.63
N MET A 85 -11.11 -5.31 5.31
CA MET A 85 -11.27 -4.14 4.44
C MET A 85 -12.49 -3.30 4.81
N ASN A 86 -13.61 -3.93 5.20
CA ASN A 86 -14.80 -3.20 5.66
C ASN A 86 -14.55 -2.44 6.97
N MET A 87 -13.74 -2.97 7.88
CA MET A 87 -13.35 -2.29 9.12
C MET A 87 -12.41 -1.10 8.85
N PHE A 88 -11.50 -1.27 7.91
CA PHE A 88 -10.45 -0.30 7.59
C PHE A 88 -10.92 0.86 6.71
N THR A 89 -11.77 0.58 5.73
CA THR A 89 -12.21 1.54 4.72
C THR A 89 -12.75 2.86 5.30
N PRO A 90 -13.60 2.87 6.35
CA PRO A 90 -14.09 4.11 6.94
C PRO A 90 -12.99 5.02 7.51
N TRP A 91 -11.87 4.44 7.97
CA TRP A 91 -10.71 5.18 8.41
C TRP A 91 -9.88 5.67 7.22
N LEU A 92 -9.63 4.78 6.25
CA LEU A 92 -8.86 5.10 5.04
C LEU A 92 -9.47 6.30 4.28
N LEU A 93 -10.79 6.30 4.12
CA LEU A 93 -11.52 7.34 3.39
C LEU A 93 -11.53 8.71 4.09
N LYS A 94 -11.12 8.78 5.36
CA LYS A 94 -10.99 10.05 6.09
C LYS A 94 -9.61 10.68 5.91
N LEU A 95 -8.63 9.93 5.41
CA LEU A 95 -7.27 10.45 5.24
C LEU A 95 -7.22 11.48 4.11
N SER A 96 -6.53 12.58 4.37
CA SER A 96 -5.97 13.40 3.30
C SER A 96 -4.85 12.63 2.58
N PRO A 97 -4.52 13.00 1.33
CA PRO A 97 -3.39 12.42 0.62
C PRO A 97 -2.06 12.51 1.40
N GLN A 98 -1.84 13.61 2.11
CA GLN A 98 -0.64 13.82 2.93
C GLN A 98 -0.62 12.90 4.15
N GLU A 99 -1.75 12.70 4.82
CA GLU A 99 -1.84 11.76 5.93
C GLU A 99 -1.61 10.34 5.44
N PHE A 100 -2.23 9.94 4.33
CA PHE A 100 -1.98 8.64 3.71
C PHE A 100 -0.48 8.44 3.41
N LEU A 101 0.20 9.45 2.86
CA LEU A 101 1.64 9.37 2.63
C LEU A 101 2.45 9.17 3.91
N LYS A 102 2.05 9.80 5.03
CA LYS A 102 2.71 9.56 6.33
C LYS A 102 2.58 8.10 6.78
N TRP A 103 1.45 7.44 6.47
CA TRP A 103 1.29 6.02 6.75
C TRP A 103 2.10 5.14 5.81
N VAL A 104 2.11 5.45 4.51
CA VAL A 104 2.97 4.78 3.52
C VAL A 104 4.45 4.86 3.95
N ASP A 105 4.91 6.03 4.40
CA ASP A 105 6.30 6.27 4.83
C ASP A 105 6.67 5.53 6.13
N ARG A 106 5.70 5.01 6.88
CA ARG A 106 5.93 4.15 8.05
C ARG A 106 6.08 2.67 7.67
N THR A 107 5.70 2.30 6.44
CA THR A 107 5.83 0.92 5.96
C THR A 107 7.30 0.54 5.77
N SER A 108 7.66 -0.65 6.24
CA SER A 108 9.02 -1.16 6.21
C SER A 108 9.00 -2.69 6.10
N VAL A 109 10.06 -3.26 5.53
CA VAL A 109 10.34 -4.70 5.54
C VAL A 109 11.48 -4.90 6.53
N ASP A 110 11.26 -5.66 7.60
CA ASP A 110 12.26 -5.92 8.65
C ASP A 110 12.75 -7.39 8.69
N GLY A 111 12.32 -8.21 7.74
CA GLY A 111 12.85 -9.57 7.50
C GLY A 111 11.98 -10.70 8.03
N ASP A 112 11.01 -10.43 8.92
CA ASP A 112 10.12 -11.44 9.52
C ASP A 112 8.64 -11.21 9.12
N SER A 113 8.46 -10.86 7.85
CA SER A 113 7.19 -10.66 7.12
C SER A 113 6.50 -9.32 7.30
N HIS A 114 6.91 -8.27 6.57
CA HIS A 114 6.09 -7.06 6.36
C HIS A 114 6.13 -6.54 4.94
N ALA A 115 4.97 -6.06 4.46
CA ALA A 115 4.86 -5.47 3.14
C ALA A 115 5.14 -3.96 3.21
N GLN A 116 6.05 -3.50 2.36
CA GLN A 116 6.33 -2.09 2.20
C GLN A 116 5.64 -1.55 0.96
N LEU A 117 4.63 -0.68 1.17
CA LEU A 117 4.07 0.09 0.08
C LEU A 117 4.96 1.31 -0.17
N THR A 118 5.32 1.54 -1.42
CA THR A 118 6.05 2.75 -1.78
C THR A 118 5.57 3.37 -3.07
N ILE A 119 5.74 4.69 -3.14
CA ILE A 119 5.41 5.53 -4.29
C ILE A 119 6.68 6.30 -4.63
N TYR A 120 7.40 5.84 -5.65
CA TYR A 120 8.68 6.40 -6.07
C TYR A 120 8.56 7.07 -7.43
N GLU A 121 9.10 8.28 -7.58
CA GLU A 121 9.21 8.89 -8.91
C GLU A 121 10.34 8.22 -9.70
N ILE A 122 10.03 7.77 -10.91
CA ILE A 122 11.02 7.21 -11.83
C ILE A 122 11.82 8.37 -12.41
N LYS A 123 13.09 8.46 -12.01
CA LYS A 123 14.02 9.52 -12.47
C LYS A 123 14.83 9.13 -13.69
N HIS A 124 15.05 7.84 -13.88
CA HIS A 124 15.90 7.28 -14.92
C HIS A 124 15.18 6.06 -15.53
N ILE A 125 15.23 5.97 -16.86
CA ILE A 125 14.77 4.82 -17.63
C ILE A 125 15.93 4.48 -18.56
N GLU A 126 16.38 3.25 -18.50
CA GLU A 126 17.44 2.73 -19.37
C GLU A 126 16.79 1.91 -20.49
N GLU A 127 17.25 2.12 -21.71
CA GLU A 127 16.84 1.35 -22.88
C GLU A 127 17.99 0.42 -23.25
N PHE A 128 17.70 -0.88 -23.37
CA PHE A 128 18.64 -1.88 -23.83
C PHE A 128 18.03 -2.61 -25.03
N TYR A 129 18.85 -2.83 -26.05
CA TYR A 129 18.46 -3.55 -27.26
C TYR A 129 19.42 -4.75 -27.40
N GLU A 130 18.86 -5.96 -27.45
CA GLU A 130 19.57 -7.22 -27.68
C GLU A 130 20.07 -7.36 -29.13
#